data_AF-A0A967GRL9-F1
#
_entry.id   AF-A0A967GRL9-F1
#
_cell.length_a   1.000
_cell.length_b   1.000
_cell.length_c   1.000
_cell.angle_alpha   90.00
_cell.angle_beta   90.00
_cell.angle_gamma   90.00
#
_symmetry.space_group_name_H-M   'P 1'
#
loop_
_entity.id
_entity.type
_entity.pdbx_description
1 polymer ?
#
loop_
_entity_poly.entity_id
_entity_poly.type
_entity_poly.pdbx_seq_one_letter_code
_entity_poly.pdbx_strand_id
1 'polypeptide(L)'
;QVWEPEQAIEWIKHLAVFEPWFIEEPTSPDDILGHKQIRDAIAPVQVATGEVCQNRIMFKQFLQAEAIDVVQIDASRVGGLNENLAIML
;
A
#
# COMPACT_ATOMS: atom_id res chain seq x y z
N GLN A 1 -0.53 -9.09 3.04
CA GLN A 1 0.36 -9.10 4.22
C GLN A 1 0.81 -10.52 4.59
N VAL A 2 1.43 -11.25 3.67
CA VAL A 2 2.01 -12.57 3.98
C VAL A 2 3.32 -12.74 3.25
N TRP A 3 3.40 -12.17 2.05
CA TRP A 3 4.64 -12.15 1.31
C TRP A 3 5.63 -11.17 1.92
N GLU A 4 6.87 -11.62 2.03
CA GLU A 4 8.01 -10.73 2.15
C GLU A 4 8.18 -9.93 0.84
N PRO A 5 8.82 -8.75 0.86
CA PRO A 5 8.93 -7.88 -0.30
C PRO A 5 9.43 -8.57 -1.58
N GLU A 6 10.48 -9.39 -1.49
CA GLU A 6 11.04 -10.10 -2.63
C GLU A 6 10.05 -11.11 -3.23
N GLN A 7 9.31 -11.82 -2.37
CA GLN A 7 8.30 -12.78 -2.80
C GLN A 7 7.15 -12.07 -3.53
N ALA A 8 6.70 -10.93 -3.01
CA ALA A 8 5.66 -10.13 -3.67
C ALA A 8 6.12 -9.68 -5.06
N ILE A 9 7.35 -9.15 -5.17
CA ILE A 9 7.93 -8.70 -6.45
C ILE A 9 7.98 -9.83 -7.47
N GLU A 10 8.40 -11.04 -7.07
CA GLU A 10 8.46 -12.20 -7.96
C GLU A 10 7.07 -12.55 -8.52
N TRP A 11 6.07 -12.67 -7.65
CA TRP A 11 4.71 -13.00 -8.05
C TRP A 11 4.12 -11.96 -9.00
N ILE A 12 4.29 -10.68 -8.69
CA ILE A 12 3.73 -9.60 -9.50
C ILE A 12 4.37 -9.55 -10.88
N LYS A 13 5.68 -9.82 -10.99
CA LYS A 13 6.36 -9.91 -12.30
C LYS A 13 5.79 -11.04 -13.16
N HIS A 14 5.41 -12.17 -12.58
CA HIS A 14 4.74 -13.24 -13.32
C HIS A 14 3.31 -12.86 -13.75
N LEU A 15 2.62 -12.07 -12.93
CA LEU A 15 1.25 -11.63 -13.20
C LEU A 15 1.16 -10.38 -14.10
N ALA A 16 2.28 -9.69 -14.34
CA ALA A 16 2.34 -8.45 -15.13
C ALA A 16 1.80 -8.62 -16.56
N VAL A 17 1.81 -9.84 -17.12
CA VAL A 17 1.23 -10.16 -18.44
C VAL A 17 -0.27 -9.87 -18.53
N PHE A 18 -0.98 -9.85 -17.39
CA PHE A 18 -2.40 -9.54 -17.31
C PHE A 18 -2.68 -8.04 -17.13
N GLU A 19 -1.64 -7.21 -17.16
CA GLU A 19 -1.73 -5.75 -17.02
C GLU A 19 -2.57 -5.31 -15.79
N PRO A 20 -2.28 -5.85 -14.58
CA PRO A 20 -3.02 -5.46 -13.40
C PRO A 20 -2.85 -3.96 -13.14
N TRP A 21 -3.94 -3.30 -12.77
CA TRP A 21 -3.90 -1.86 -12.47
C TRP A 21 -3.12 -1.58 -11.19
N PHE A 22 -3.36 -2.37 -10.13
CA PHE A 22 -2.56 -2.38 -8.90
C PHE A 22 -2.45 -3.79 -8.31
N ILE A 23 -1.54 -3.94 -7.36
CA ILE A 23 -1.52 -5.01 -6.36
C ILE A 23 -1.97 -4.47 -4.99
N GLU A 24 -2.77 -5.25 -4.27
CA GLU A 24 -3.34 -4.88 -2.98
C GLU A 24 -2.61 -5.56 -1.83
N GLU A 25 -2.26 -4.79 -0.79
CA GLU A 25 -1.65 -5.24 0.47
C GLU A 25 -0.57 -6.33 0.30
N PRO A 26 0.46 -6.13 -0.55
CA PRO A 26 1.37 -7.20 -0.94
C PRO A 26 2.23 -7.70 0.23
N THR A 27 2.62 -6.82 1.15
CA THR A 27 3.42 -7.13 2.36
C THR A 27 2.69 -6.64 3.63
N SER A 28 3.29 -6.80 4.80
CA SER A 28 2.82 -6.34 6.13
C SER A 28 2.32 -4.89 6.11
N PRO A 29 1.20 -4.55 6.80
CA PRO A 29 0.61 -3.19 6.75
C PRO A 29 1.48 -2.15 7.42
N ASP A 30 2.37 -2.61 8.30
CA ASP A 30 3.25 -1.76 9.07
C ASP A 30 4.59 -1.53 8.35
N ASP A 31 4.87 -2.29 7.29
CA ASP A 31 6.13 -2.23 6.54
C ASP A 31 6.05 -1.22 5.39
N ILE A 32 6.17 0.05 5.74
CA ILE A 32 6.17 1.18 4.79
C ILE A 32 7.30 1.06 3.77
N LEU A 33 8.50 0.66 4.21
CA LEU A 33 9.66 0.58 3.34
C LEU A 33 9.60 -0.64 2.43
N GLY A 34 9.02 -1.76 2.90
CA GLY A 34 8.71 -2.91 2.06
C GLY A 34 7.74 -2.55 0.95
N HIS A 35 6.68 -1.77 1.24
CA HIS A 35 5.79 -1.26 0.19
C HIS A 35 6.53 -0.40 -0.83
N LYS A 36 7.43 0.50 -0.39
CA LYS A 36 8.28 1.29 -1.30
C LYS A 36 9.16 0.42 -2.19
N GLN A 37 9.83 -0.56 -1.60
CA GLN A 37 10.69 -1.49 -2.33
C GLN A 37 9.91 -2.25 -3.40
N ILE A 38 8.72 -2.75 -3.04
CA ILE A 38 7.83 -3.46 -3.97
C ILE A 38 7.42 -2.51 -5.09
N ARG A 39 6.88 -1.34 -4.77
CA ARG A 39 6.41 -0.33 -5.73
C ARG A 39 7.46 0.01 -6.78
N ASP A 40 8.69 0.29 -6.34
CA ASP A 40 9.79 0.65 -7.24
C ASP A 40 10.16 -0.49 -8.19
N ALA A 41 10.03 -1.73 -7.74
CA ALA A 41 10.45 -2.91 -8.50
C ALA A 41 9.40 -3.43 -9.49
N ILE A 42 8.12 -3.10 -9.30
CA ILE A 42 6.99 -3.64 -10.08
C ILE A 42 6.37 -2.64 -11.06
N ALA A 43 6.85 -1.40 -11.10
CA ALA A 43 6.35 -0.38 -12.02
C ALA A 43 6.27 -0.95 -13.46
N PRO A 44 5.17 -0.72 -14.20
CA PRO A 44 4.13 0.28 -13.96
C PRO A 44 2.93 -0.20 -13.11
N VAL A 45 2.95 -1.43 -12.59
CA VAL A 45 1.88 -1.91 -11.70
C VAL A 45 1.90 -1.07 -10.42
N GLN A 46 0.74 -0.53 -10.03
CA GLN A 46 0.63 0.32 -8.84
C GLN A 46 0.56 -0.50 -7.56
N VAL A 47 0.88 0.11 -6.41
CA VAL A 47 0.71 -0.51 -5.10
C VAL A 47 -0.42 0.16 -4.33
N ALA A 48 -1.36 -0.66 -3.83
CA ALA A 48 -2.47 -0.24 -2.99
C ALA A 48 -2.34 -0.82 -1.56
N THR A 49 -2.63 -0.01 -0.55
CA THR A 49 -2.74 -0.48 0.84
C THR A 49 -3.60 0.48 1.66
N GLY A 50 -3.99 0.05 2.86
CA GLY A 50 -4.58 0.95 3.87
C GLY A 50 -5.73 0.37 4.67
N GLU A 51 -6.33 -0.75 4.27
CA GLU A 51 -7.52 -1.28 4.95
C GLU A 51 -7.24 -1.71 6.39
N VAL A 52 -6.03 -2.20 6.68
CA VAL A 52 -5.61 -2.57 8.05
C VAL A 52 -4.85 -1.44 8.77
N CYS A 53 -4.64 -0.29 8.11
CA CYS A 53 -3.88 0.82 8.67
C CYS A 53 -4.63 1.47 9.85
N GLN A 54 -3.92 1.69 10.97
CA GLN A 54 -4.57 2.05 12.23
C GLN A 54 -4.85 3.55 12.42
N ASN A 55 -4.10 4.44 11.76
CA ASN A 55 -4.20 5.87 12.02
C ASN A 55 -3.59 6.73 10.91
N ARG A 56 -3.90 8.03 10.91
CA ARG A 56 -3.34 9.00 9.96
C ARG A 56 -1.81 9.13 9.94
N ILE A 57 -1.11 8.76 11.03
CA ILE A 57 0.36 8.89 11.07
C ILE A 57 1.00 7.84 10.17
N MET A 58 0.48 6.62 10.14
CA MET A 58 0.92 5.57 9.23
C MET A 58 0.69 5.99 7.77
N PHE A 59 -0.50 6.50 7.44
CA PHE A 59 -0.77 7.03 6.09
C PHE A 59 0.18 8.17 5.72
N LYS A 60 0.47 9.09 6.64
CA LYS A 60 1.49 10.13 6.42
C LYS A 60 2.85 9.51 6.06
N GLN A 61 3.30 8.45 6.75
CA GLN A 61 4.57 7.81 6.41
C GLN A 61 4.54 7.16 5.02
N PHE A 62 3.47 6.43 4.69
CA PHE A 62 3.29 5.85 3.35
C PHE A 62 3.37 6.90 2.25
N LEU A 63 2.66 8.01 2.42
CA LEU A 63 2.62 9.11 1.45
C LEU A 63 3.97 9.84 1.36
N GLN A 64 4.61 10.16 2.49
CA GLN A 64 5.90 10.85 2.51
C GLN A 64 7.04 9.99 1.95
N ALA A 65 6.98 8.67 2.12
CA ALA A 65 7.95 7.74 1.57
C ALA A 65 7.68 7.44 0.07
N GLU A 66 6.57 7.94 -0.49
CA GLU A 66 6.08 7.56 -1.82
C GLU A 66 5.96 6.04 -1.96
N ALA A 67 5.50 5.36 -0.90
CA ALA A 67 5.51 3.91 -0.79
C ALA A 67 4.30 3.23 -1.46
N ILE A 68 3.24 3.98 -1.74
CA ILE A 68 2.01 3.49 -2.36
C ILE A 68 1.48 4.50 -3.37
N ASP A 69 0.66 4.02 -4.31
CA ASP A 69 0.00 4.84 -5.32
C ASP A 69 -1.51 4.99 -5.04
N VAL A 70 -2.12 3.96 -4.42
CA VAL A 70 -3.56 3.94 -4.12
C VAL A 70 -3.78 3.80 -2.61
N VAL A 71 -4.46 4.77 -2.02
CA VAL A 71 -4.80 4.79 -0.60
C VAL A 71 -6.17 4.15 -0.38
N GLN A 72 -6.24 3.11 0.45
CA GLN A 72 -7.47 2.37 0.74
C GLN A 72 -7.90 2.56 2.21
N ILE A 73 -8.40 3.74 2.54
CA ILE A 73 -8.81 4.06 3.92
C ILE A 73 -10.06 3.26 4.30
N ASP A 74 -10.01 2.50 5.40
CA ASP A 74 -11.20 1.97 6.05
C ASP A 74 -11.69 2.95 7.14
N ALA A 75 -12.84 3.57 6.88
CA ALA A 75 -13.41 4.59 7.75
C ALA A 75 -13.77 4.07 9.16
N SER A 76 -14.04 2.77 9.29
CA SER A 76 -14.41 2.12 10.55
C SER A 76 -13.19 1.78 11.42
N ARG A 77 -11.97 1.79 10.86
CA ARG A 77 -10.74 1.40 11.56
C ARG A 77 -9.89 2.58 11.99
N VAL A 78 -9.79 3.61 11.16
CA VAL A 78 -8.87 4.75 11.42
C VAL A 78 -9.38 5.72 12.48
N GLY A 79 -10.63 5.58 12.96
CA GLY A 79 -11.20 6.46 14.00
C GLY A 79 -12.31 7.40 13.49
N GLY A 80 -12.96 7.08 12.37
CA GLY A 80 -14.13 7.80 11.86
C GLY A 80 -13.82 8.99 10.94
N LEU A 81 -14.84 9.78 10.63
CA LEU A 81 -14.82 10.78 9.55
C LEU A 81 -13.67 11.79 9.64
N ASN A 82 -13.35 12.28 10.84
CA ASN A 82 -12.28 13.28 11.00
C ASN A 82 -10.90 12.74 10.62
N GLU A 83 -10.62 11.47 10.92
CA GLU A 83 -9.36 10.83 10.53
C GLU A 83 -9.30 10.60 9.03
N ASN A 84 -10.43 10.22 8.40
CA ASN A 84 -10.51 10.06 6.95
C ASN A 84 -10.20 11.39 6.24
N LEU A 85 -10.80 12.50 6.68
CA LEU A 85 -10.55 13.81 6.11
C LEU A 85 -9.08 14.23 6.25
N ALA A 86 -8.45 13.95 7.41
CA ALA A 86 -7.05 14.28 7.64
C ALA A 86 -6.06 13.44 6.81
N ILE A 87 -6.47 12.27 6.33
CA ILE A 87 -5.65 11.43 5.44
C ILE A 87 -5.81 11.88 3.98
N MET A 88 -7.01 12.32 3.59
CA MET A 88 -7.33 12.71 2.21
C MET A 88 -6.89 14.12 1.81
N LEU A 89 -6.74 15.03 2.78
CA LEU A 89 -6.44 16.46 2.57
C LEU A 89 -5.01 16.81 2.98
#